data_AF-A0A160TTI2-F1
#
_entry.id   AF-A0A160TTI2-F1
#
_cell.length_a   1.000
_cell.length_b   1.000
_cell.length_c   1.000
_cell.angle_alpha   90.00
_cell.angle_beta   90.00
_cell.angle_gamma   90.00
#
_symmetry.space_group_name_H-M   'P 1'
#
loop_
_entity.id
_entity.type
_entity.pdbx_description
1 polymer ?
#
loop_
_entity_poly.entity_id
_entity_poly.type
_entity_poly.pdbx_seq_one_letter_code
_entity_poly.pdbx_strand_id
1 'polypeptide(L)'
;MLVVANTCFFLAMVKMPVAEVVAIFFIAPVLITALSAILLKESVGLARWLSVAIGMVGVVIMLRPGAEAIRWEGLYAIGAAFAYCCMQLLTRHMHTTASTATMVAYAQIALLIASAVMGMLTGRGQFSDVDHPSLQFLLRSWTLPAEPDLALWVFMGLVSAAGTYLVTRGYRLASAPVIAPFEYVAMPCAVVWGLMLYSEAPDRVAVFGVMLIIGSGLYVMRRESS
;
A
#
# COMPACT_ATOMS: atom_id res chain seq x y z
N MET A 1 1.81 -6.82 -11.80
CA MET A 1 1.70 -6.64 -10.34
C MET A 1 1.21 -5.24 -9.97
N LEU A 2 1.87 -4.16 -10.39
CA LEU A 2 1.43 -2.79 -10.03
C LEU A 2 -0.04 -2.48 -10.37
N VAL A 3 -0.47 -2.84 -11.59
CA VAL A 3 -1.86 -2.65 -12.04
C VAL A 3 -2.82 -3.39 -11.10
N VAL A 4 -2.58 -4.69 -10.88
CA VAL A 4 -3.38 -5.53 -9.97
C VAL A 4 -3.45 -4.93 -8.57
N ALA A 5 -2.31 -4.50 -8.02
CA ALA A 5 -2.24 -3.92 -6.68
C ALA A 5 -3.13 -2.67 -6.56
N ASN A 6 -3.00 -1.71 -7.49
CA ASN A 6 -3.81 -0.50 -7.49
C ASN A 6 -5.30 -0.81 -7.73
N THR A 7 -5.62 -1.64 -8.72
CA THR A 7 -7.01 -2.01 -9.01
C THR A 7 -7.67 -2.66 -7.80
N CYS A 8 -7.05 -3.66 -7.18
CA CYS A 8 -7.60 -4.32 -6.00
C CYS A 8 -7.71 -3.36 -4.80
N PHE A 9 -6.75 -2.45 -4.62
CA PHE A 9 -6.81 -1.46 -3.54
C PHE A 9 -8.00 -0.51 -3.71
N PHE A 10 -8.17 0.06 -4.90
CA PHE A 10 -9.30 0.95 -5.17
C PHE A 10 -10.65 0.20 -5.14
N LEU A 11 -10.69 -1.07 -5.56
CA LEU A 11 -11.90 -1.89 -5.45
C LEU A 11 -12.35 -2.09 -3.99
N ALA A 12 -11.42 -2.24 -3.06
CA ALA A 12 -11.73 -2.35 -1.64
C ALA A 12 -12.34 -1.03 -1.11
N MET A 13 -11.81 0.12 -1.55
CA MET A 13 -12.27 1.45 -1.12
C MET A 13 -13.69 1.80 -1.58
N VAL A 14 -14.24 1.11 -2.58
CA VAL A 14 -15.62 1.37 -3.05
C VAL A 14 -16.65 1.14 -1.95
N LYS A 15 -16.42 0.16 -1.08
CA LYS A 15 -17.38 -0.30 -0.08
C LYS A 15 -16.85 -0.24 1.35
N MET A 16 -15.55 -0.06 1.54
CA MET A 16 -14.91 0.03 2.84
C MET A 16 -14.34 1.43 3.06
N PRO A 17 -14.40 1.96 4.30
CA PRO A 17 -13.66 3.15 4.67
C PRO A 17 -12.16 3.01 4.35
N VAL A 18 -11.53 4.10 3.91
CA VAL A 18 -10.11 4.13 3.53
C VAL A 18 -9.21 3.62 4.66
N ALA A 19 -9.53 3.96 5.91
CA ALA A 19 -8.78 3.52 7.09
C ALA A 19 -8.76 1.98 7.24
N GLU A 20 -9.89 1.31 6.98
CA GLU A 20 -9.97 -0.15 7.05
C GLU A 20 -9.16 -0.81 5.93
N VAL A 21 -9.27 -0.29 4.70
CA VAL A 21 -8.52 -0.80 3.54
C VAL A 21 -7.02 -0.69 3.77
N VAL A 22 -6.56 0.47 4.21
CA VAL A 22 -5.14 0.73 4.51
C VAL A 22 -4.64 -0.20 5.61
N ALA A 23 -5.46 -0.46 6.61
CA ALA A 23 -5.03 -1.29 7.72
C ALA A 23 -5.03 -2.79 7.43
N ILE A 24 -5.95 -3.28 6.58
CA ILE A 24 -5.82 -4.62 6.00
C ILE A 24 -4.56 -4.68 5.12
N PHE A 25 -4.29 -3.63 4.35
CA PHE A 25 -3.10 -3.55 3.50
C PHE A 25 -1.80 -3.60 4.31
N PHE A 26 -1.80 -3.18 5.58
CA PHE A 26 -0.66 -3.32 6.52
C PHE A 26 -0.33 -4.77 6.93
N ILE A 27 -0.96 -5.77 6.30
CA ILE A 27 -0.40 -7.13 6.21
C ILE A 27 0.82 -7.21 5.29
N ALA A 28 1.02 -6.22 4.40
CA ALA A 28 2.14 -6.18 3.47
C ALA A 28 3.51 -6.38 4.15
N PRO A 29 3.90 -5.70 5.25
CA PRO A 29 5.19 -5.95 5.90
C PRO A 29 5.40 -7.39 6.40
N VAL A 30 4.34 -8.04 6.91
CA VAL A 30 4.37 -9.47 7.28
C VAL A 30 4.61 -10.33 6.05
N LEU A 31 3.85 -10.08 4.97
CA LEU A 31 3.99 -10.80 3.71
C LEU A 31 5.36 -10.59 3.07
N ILE A 32 5.90 -9.38 3.08
CA ILE A 32 7.24 -9.06 2.55
C ILE A 32 8.31 -9.82 3.34
N THR A 33 8.20 -9.84 4.67
CA THR A 33 9.14 -10.56 5.53
C THR A 33 9.07 -12.08 5.31
N ALA A 34 7.87 -12.65 5.21
CA ALA A 34 7.69 -14.08 4.97
C ALA A 34 8.10 -14.50 3.55
N LEU A 35 7.63 -13.77 2.53
CA LEU A 35 7.88 -14.10 1.12
C LEU A 35 9.33 -13.84 0.73
N SER A 36 10.02 -12.86 1.31
CA SER A 36 11.47 -12.70 1.09
C SER A 36 12.28 -13.88 1.62
N ALA A 37 11.90 -14.45 2.77
CA ALA A 37 12.52 -15.66 3.30
C ALA A 37 12.31 -16.87 2.37
N ILE A 38 11.13 -16.99 1.74
CA ILE A 38 10.79 -18.12 0.87
C ILE A 38 11.35 -17.95 -0.55
N LEU A 39 11.08 -16.81 -1.19
CA LEU A 39 11.37 -16.58 -2.61
C LEU A 39 12.82 -16.14 -2.85
N LEU A 40 13.34 -15.26 -1.98
CA LEU A 40 14.71 -14.73 -2.10
C LEU A 40 15.70 -15.46 -1.19
N LYS A 41 15.21 -16.40 -0.37
CA LYS A 41 16.02 -17.18 0.61
C LYS A 41 16.81 -16.29 1.57
N GLU A 42 16.25 -15.13 1.92
CA GLU A 42 16.89 -14.21 2.85
C GLU A 42 16.74 -14.71 4.29
N SER A 43 17.83 -14.67 5.06
CA SER A 43 17.78 -15.02 6.47
C SER A 43 17.09 -13.92 7.27
N VAL A 44 15.90 -14.23 7.79
CA VAL A 44 15.15 -13.32 8.67
C VAL A 44 15.45 -13.66 10.11
N GLY A 45 16.26 -12.83 10.76
CA GLY A 45 16.57 -12.97 12.18
C GLY A 45 15.32 -12.75 13.06
N LEU A 46 15.33 -13.38 14.25
CA LEU A 46 14.22 -13.32 15.21
C LEU A 46 13.74 -11.90 15.54
N ALA A 47 14.65 -10.93 15.65
CA ALA A 47 14.25 -9.55 15.94
C ALA A 47 13.38 -8.91 14.85
N ARG A 48 13.59 -9.27 13.57
CA ARG A 48 12.77 -8.75 12.47
C ARG A 48 11.36 -9.34 12.55
N TRP A 49 11.25 -10.65 12.81
CA TRP A 49 9.97 -11.29 13.08
C TRP A 49 9.23 -10.67 14.26
N LEU A 50 9.93 -10.43 15.37
CA LEU A 50 9.34 -9.79 16.55
C LEU A 50 8.89 -8.35 16.24
N SER A 51 9.69 -7.57 15.53
CA SER A 51 9.32 -6.22 15.13
C SER A 51 8.07 -6.20 14.26
N VAL A 52 8.01 -7.06 13.25
CA VAL A 52 6.88 -7.15 12.35
C VAL A 52 5.62 -7.60 13.11
N ALA A 53 5.75 -8.55 14.03
CA ALA A 53 4.67 -8.98 14.90
C ALA A 53 4.17 -7.84 15.80
N ILE A 54 5.07 -7.09 16.45
CA ILE A 54 4.71 -5.95 17.30
C ILE A 54 4.04 -4.84 16.49
N GLY A 55 4.58 -4.51 15.31
CA GLY A 55 3.98 -3.53 14.40
C GLY A 55 2.57 -3.93 13.97
N MET A 56 2.37 -5.19 13.61
CA MET A 56 1.06 -5.76 13.29
C MET A 56 0.09 -5.69 14.48
N VAL A 57 0.53 -5.99 15.70
CA VAL A 57 -0.30 -5.84 16.90
C VAL A 57 -0.72 -4.37 17.08
N GLY A 58 0.18 -3.42 16.85
CA GLY A 58 -0.14 -1.99 16.88
C GLY A 58 -1.19 -1.59 15.84
N VAL A 59 -1.09 -2.11 14.61
CA VAL A 59 -2.08 -1.92 13.53
C VAL A 59 -3.46 -2.45 13.96
N VAL A 60 -3.52 -3.67 14.49
CA VAL A 60 -4.77 -4.31 14.94
C VAL A 60 -5.42 -3.53 16.07
N ILE A 61 -4.64 -3.06 17.04
CA ILE A 61 -5.16 -2.25 18.14
C ILE A 61 -5.73 -0.94 17.63
N MET A 62 -5.02 -0.26 16.73
CA MET A 62 -5.45 1.01 16.16
C MET A 62 -6.73 0.85 15.32
N LEU A 63 -6.88 -0.29 14.64
CA LEU A 63 -8.05 -0.62 13.84
C LEU A 63 -9.34 -0.76 14.65
N ARG A 64 -9.25 -1.05 15.95
CA ARG A 64 -10.42 -1.35 16.81
C ARG A 64 -11.42 -2.26 16.11
N PRO A 65 -11.07 -3.53 15.86
CA PRO A 65 -11.90 -4.42 15.04
C PRO A 65 -13.33 -4.47 15.58
N GLY A 66 -14.27 -3.90 14.83
CA GLY A 66 -15.71 -3.99 15.08
C GLY A 66 -16.28 -5.31 14.54
N ALA A 67 -17.48 -5.68 14.96
CA ALA A 67 -18.14 -6.92 14.57
C ALA A 67 -18.46 -7.04 13.06
N GLU A 68 -18.30 -5.96 12.28
CA GLU A 68 -18.47 -5.96 10.82
C GLU A 68 -17.16 -6.18 10.04
N ALA A 69 -16.03 -6.44 10.71
CA ALA A 69 -14.69 -6.45 10.08
C ALA A 69 -14.43 -7.54 9.04
N ILE A 70 -15.27 -8.58 8.94
CA ILE A 70 -15.10 -9.66 7.96
C ILE A 70 -16.01 -9.40 6.77
N ARG A 71 -15.54 -8.53 5.87
CA ARG A 71 -16.19 -8.21 4.61
C ARG A 71 -15.45 -8.86 3.46
N TRP A 72 -16.18 -9.36 2.48
CA TRP A 72 -15.59 -10.02 1.31
C TRP A 72 -14.66 -9.07 0.53
N GLU A 73 -14.94 -7.76 0.60
CA GLU A 73 -14.13 -6.71 0.00
C GLU A 73 -12.73 -6.59 0.61
N GLY A 74 -12.52 -7.07 1.85
CA GLY A 74 -11.20 -7.17 2.47
C GLY A 74 -10.25 -8.09 1.71
N LEU A 75 -10.77 -9.07 0.96
CA LEU A 75 -9.96 -9.92 0.07
C LEU A 75 -9.27 -9.12 -1.03
N TYR A 76 -9.90 -8.04 -1.53
CA TYR A 76 -9.26 -7.15 -2.49
C TYR A 76 -8.09 -6.39 -1.85
N ALA A 77 -8.22 -5.93 -0.61
CA ALA A 77 -7.11 -5.29 0.10
C ALA A 77 -5.95 -6.27 0.37
N ILE A 78 -6.24 -7.52 0.72
CA ILE A 78 -5.22 -8.59 0.86
C ILE A 78 -4.57 -8.89 -0.49
N GLY A 79 -5.36 -9.00 -1.57
CA GLY A 79 -4.85 -9.19 -2.92
C GLY A 79 -3.96 -8.04 -3.38
N ALA A 80 -4.32 -6.81 -3.02
CA ALA A 80 -3.51 -5.62 -3.27
C ALA A 80 -2.17 -5.69 -2.51
N ALA A 81 -2.22 -6.02 -1.22
CA ALA A 81 -1.02 -6.20 -0.39
C ALA A 81 -0.12 -7.29 -0.98
N PHE A 82 -0.66 -8.45 -1.36
CA PHE A 82 0.11 -9.53 -1.97
C PHE A 82 0.76 -9.11 -3.30
N ALA A 83 0.01 -8.49 -4.21
CA ALA A 83 0.53 -8.00 -5.48
C ALA A 83 1.61 -6.92 -5.29
N TYR A 84 1.44 -6.04 -4.29
CA TYR A 84 2.45 -5.07 -3.87
C TYR A 84 3.72 -5.77 -3.37
N CYS A 85 3.60 -6.76 -2.48
CA CYS A 85 4.73 -7.53 -1.96
C CYS A 85 5.51 -8.20 -3.10
N CYS A 86 4.82 -8.87 -4.01
CA CYS A 86 5.43 -9.48 -5.18
C CYS A 86 6.16 -8.45 -6.05
N MET A 87 5.59 -7.26 -6.26
CA MET A 87 6.25 -6.18 -7.00
C MET A 87 7.55 -5.74 -6.32
N GLN A 88 7.56 -5.55 -5.00
CA GLN A 88 8.76 -5.11 -4.29
C GLN A 88 9.84 -6.19 -4.25
N LEU A 89 9.45 -7.46 -4.07
CA LEU A 89 10.38 -8.57 -4.10
C LEU A 89 10.98 -8.80 -5.50
N LEU A 90 10.19 -8.64 -6.56
CA LEU A 90 10.70 -8.67 -7.93
C LEU A 90 11.64 -7.50 -8.22
N THR A 91 11.29 -6.29 -7.76
CA THR A 91 12.16 -5.10 -7.85
C THR A 91 13.51 -5.36 -7.20
N ARG A 92 13.50 -6.00 -6.02
CA ARG A 92 14.71 -6.42 -5.31
C ARG A 92 15.48 -7.48 -6.09
N HIS A 93 14.81 -8.47 -6.66
CA HIS A 93 15.48 -9.49 -7.48
C HIS A 93 16.15 -8.89 -8.73
N MET A 94 15.52 -7.90 -9.36
CA MET A 94 16.01 -7.21 -10.57
C MET A 94 16.94 -6.02 -10.28
N HIS A 95 17.35 -5.81 -9.03
CA HIS A 95 18.10 -4.60 -8.66
C HIS A 95 19.45 -4.46 -9.39
N THR A 96 20.05 -5.57 -9.84
CA THR A 96 21.34 -5.61 -10.55
C THR A 96 21.23 -5.36 -12.04
N THR A 97 20.09 -5.63 -12.66
CA THR A 97 19.90 -5.58 -14.13
C THR A 97 19.33 -4.27 -14.63
N ALA A 98 18.62 -3.51 -13.78
CA ALA A 98 17.99 -2.26 -14.19
C ALA A 98 18.17 -1.14 -13.14
N SER A 99 18.29 0.09 -13.62
CA SER A 99 18.28 1.27 -12.73
C SER A 99 16.92 1.44 -12.05
N THR A 100 16.87 2.11 -10.88
CA THR A 100 15.59 2.42 -10.21
C THR A 100 14.66 3.18 -11.14
N ALA A 101 15.19 4.18 -11.86
CA ALA A 101 14.40 5.02 -12.76
C ALA A 101 13.77 4.18 -13.88
N THR A 102 14.53 3.24 -14.45
CA THR A 102 14.03 2.32 -15.47
C THR A 102 12.88 1.46 -14.93
N MET A 103 13.05 0.82 -13.77
CA MET A 103 12.00 -0.04 -13.19
C MET A 103 10.71 0.73 -12.89
N VAL A 104 10.81 1.92 -12.30
CA VAL A 104 9.66 2.78 -12.02
C VAL A 104 9.01 3.24 -13.32
N ALA A 105 9.80 3.67 -14.31
CA ALA A 105 9.28 4.13 -15.60
C ALA A 105 8.49 3.02 -16.31
N TYR A 106 9.03 1.79 -16.40
CA TYR A 106 8.31 0.66 -17.00
C TYR A 106 7.03 0.32 -16.23
N ALA A 107 7.06 0.36 -14.90
CA ALA A 107 5.87 0.09 -14.09
C ALA A 107 4.77 1.15 -14.33
N GLN A 108 5.13 2.43 -14.41
CA GLN A 108 4.21 3.53 -14.68
C GLN A 108 3.71 3.52 -16.14
N ILE A 109 4.55 3.18 -17.12
CA ILE A 109 4.13 2.99 -18.52
C ILE A 109 3.12 1.84 -18.61
N ALA A 110 3.37 0.72 -17.93
CA ALA A 110 2.43 -0.40 -17.91
C ALA A 110 1.09 0.00 -17.28
N LEU A 111 1.10 0.80 -16.20
CA LEU A 111 -0.11 1.34 -15.60
C LEU A 111 -0.85 2.29 -16.53
N LEU A 112 -0.12 3.16 -17.25
CA LEU A 112 -0.68 4.10 -18.23
C LEU A 112 -1.33 3.34 -19.40
N ILE A 113 -0.65 2.35 -19.97
CA ILE A 113 -1.18 1.52 -21.05
C ILE A 113 -2.41 0.75 -20.57
N ALA A 114 -2.36 0.10 -19.41
CA ALA A 114 -3.50 -0.62 -18.86
C ALA A 114 -4.70 0.31 -18.62
N SER A 115 -4.46 1.51 -18.08
CA SER A 115 -5.50 2.53 -17.85
C SER A 115 -6.08 3.04 -19.16
N ALA A 116 -5.25 3.28 -20.18
CA ALA A 116 -5.69 3.72 -21.51
C ALA A 116 -6.53 2.64 -22.21
N VAL A 117 -6.09 1.38 -22.18
CA VAL A 117 -6.83 0.24 -22.73
C VAL A 117 -8.17 0.09 -22.02
N MET A 118 -8.19 0.13 -20.67
CA MET A 118 -9.43 0.11 -19.91
C MET A 118 -10.34 1.29 -20.28
N GLY A 119 -9.82 2.51 -20.35
CA GLY A 119 -10.59 3.70 -20.75
C GLY A 119 -11.18 3.60 -22.16
N MET A 120 -10.47 3.00 -23.12
CA MET A 120 -11.01 2.75 -24.47
C MET A 120 -12.10 1.68 -24.48
N LEU A 121 -11.94 0.62 -23.68
CA LEU A 121 -12.88 -0.50 -23.62
C LEU A 121 -14.15 -0.19 -22.81
N THR A 122 -14.02 0.50 -21.68
CA THR A 122 -15.12 0.71 -20.73
C THR A 122 -15.62 2.15 -20.70
N GLY A 123 -14.79 3.12 -21.11
CA GLY A 123 -15.09 4.55 -21.00
C GLY A 123 -16.27 5.03 -21.84
N ARG A 124 -16.72 4.24 -22.84
CA ARG A 124 -17.95 4.48 -23.61
C ARG A 124 -19.24 4.22 -22.80
N GLY A 125 -19.16 3.71 -21.57
CA GLY A 125 -20.30 3.44 -20.70
C GLY A 125 -21.08 2.17 -21.04
N GLN A 126 -20.62 1.38 -22.01
CA GLN A 126 -21.29 0.18 -22.52
C GLN A 126 -21.44 -0.96 -21.50
N PHE A 127 -20.66 -0.93 -20.41
CA PHE A 127 -20.68 -1.91 -19.33
C PHE A 127 -21.11 -1.31 -17.97
N SER A 128 -21.83 -0.17 -17.99
CA SER A 128 -22.24 0.52 -16.77
C SER A 128 -23.41 -0.15 -16.03
N ASP A 129 -24.17 -1.03 -16.69
CA ASP A 129 -25.33 -1.76 -16.11
C ASP A 129 -24.89 -3.06 -15.43
N VAL A 130 -24.02 -2.97 -14.43
CA VAL A 130 -23.59 -4.13 -13.63
C VAL A 130 -24.02 -3.93 -12.18
N ASP A 131 -24.76 -4.90 -11.64
CA ASP A 131 -25.36 -4.85 -10.29
C ASP A 131 -24.34 -4.82 -9.14
N HIS A 132 -23.06 -5.16 -9.40
CA HIS A 132 -22.03 -5.19 -8.35
C HIS A 132 -21.27 -3.85 -8.24
N PRO A 133 -21.29 -3.15 -7.08
CA PRO A 133 -20.73 -1.80 -6.94
C PRO A 133 -19.24 -1.66 -7.30
N SER A 134 -18.44 -2.68 -6.98
CA SER A 134 -17.01 -2.71 -7.32
C SER A 134 -16.79 -2.81 -8.84
N LEU A 135 -17.64 -3.55 -9.55
CA LEU A 135 -17.55 -3.67 -11.01
C LEU A 135 -18.09 -2.41 -11.68
N GLN A 136 -19.15 -1.82 -11.13
CA GLN A 136 -19.64 -0.52 -11.58
C GLN A 136 -18.57 0.56 -11.47
N PHE A 137 -17.79 0.60 -10.38
CA PHE A 137 -16.66 1.51 -10.24
C PHE A 137 -15.59 1.31 -11.33
N LEU A 138 -15.24 0.06 -11.66
CA LEU A 138 -14.23 -0.23 -12.70
C LEU A 138 -14.73 0.03 -14.13
N LEU A 139 -16.01 -0.19 -14.37
CA LEU A 139 -16.61 -0.15 -15.70
C LEU A 139 -17.35 1.17 -15.98
N ARG A 140 -17.26 2.12 -15.04
CA ARG A 140 -17.85 3.46 -15.15
C ARG A 140 -17.33 4.18 -16.40
N SER A 141 -18.20 5.01 -16.98
CA SER A 141 -17.81 5.92 -18.06
C SER A 141 -16.72 6.89 -17.62
N TRP A 142 -15.78 7.13 -18.53
CA TRP A 142 -14.70 8.08 -18.29
C TRP A 142 -15.25 9.51 -18.33
N THR A 143 -15.04 10.26 -17.25
CA THR A 143 -15.41 11.68 -17.17
C THR A 143 -14.14 12.51 -17.05
N LEU A 144 -14.03 13.58 -17.84
CA LEU A 144 -12.95 14.55 -17.66
C LEU A 144 -13.10 15.23 -16.28
N PRO A 145 -12.00 15.36 -15.51
CA PRO A 145 -12.02 16.13 -14.28
C PRO A 145 -12.37 17.59 -14.57
N ALA A 146 -13.06 18.24 -13.63
CA ALA A 146 -13.36 19.66 -13.73
C ALA A 146 -12.06 20.50 -13.70
N GLU A 147 -12.03 21.66 -14.36
CA GLU A 147 -10.84 22.51 -14.42
C GLU A 147 -10.13 22.81 -13.08
N PRO A 148 -10.83 23.08 -11.94
CA PRO A 148 -10.14 23.31 -10.67
C PRO A 148 -9.41 22.06 -10.11
N ASP A 149 -9.78 20.86 -10.55
CA ASP A 149 -9.20 19.61 -10.04
C ASP A 149 -7.90 19.22 -10.75
N LEU A 150 -7.55 19.90 -11.86
CA LEU A 150 -6.34 19.63 -12.63
C LEU A 150 -5.07 19.84 -11.81
N ALA A 151 -5.03 20.89 -11.00
CA ALA A 151 -3.88 21.17 -10.13
C ALA A 151 -3.69 20.07 -9.08
N LEU A 152 -4.78 19.57 -8.50
CA LEU A 152 -4.75 18.47 -7.54
C LEU A 152 -4.31 17.16 -8.20
N TRP A 153 -4.76 16.89 -9.43
CA TRP A 153 -4.32 15.72 -10.21
C TRP A 153 -2.81 15.71 -10.45
N VAL A 154 -2.26 16.85 -10.90
CA VAL A 154 -0.81 16.98 -11.13
C VAL A 154 -0.05 16.81 -9.82
N PHE A 155 -0.51 17.44 -8.74
CA PHE A 155 0.12 17.34 -7.42
C PHE A 155 0.13 15.89 -6.90
N MET A 156 -1.00 15.19 -6.94
CA MET A 156 -1.09 13.77 -6.55
C MET A 156 -0.18 12.88 -7.41
N GLY A 157 -0.12 13.14 -8.73
CA GLY A 157 0.76 12.43 -9.64
C GLY A 157 2.24 12.60 -9.28
N LEU A 158 2.67 13.82 -8.98
CA LEU A 158 4.05 14.11 -8.55
C LEU A 158 4.40 13.46 -7.22
N VAL A 159 3.51 13.56 -6.22
CA VAL A 159 3.71 12.93 -4.90
C VAL A 159 3.76 11.41 -5.03
N SER A 160 2.86 10.81 -5.81
CA SER A 160 2.83 9.37 -6.06
C SER A 160 4.08 8.87 -6.81
N ALA A 161 4.54 9.62 -7.82
CA ALA A 161 5.76 9.30 -8.55
C ALA A 161 6.99 9.37 -7.65
N ALA A 162 7.12 10.43 -6.85
CA ALA A 162 8.20 10.58 -5.89
C ALA A 162 8.18 9.47 -4.83
N GLY A 163 7.01 9.18 -4.25
CA GLY A 163 6.82 8.12 -3.26
C GLY A 163 7.20 6.75 -3.83
N THR A 164 6.66 6.39 -4.99
CA THR A 164 6.98 5.12 -5.66
C THR A 164 8.49 5.01 -5.93
N TYR A 165 9.12 6.08 -6.43
CA TYR A 165 10.55 6.08 -6.70
C TYR A 165 11.39 5.86 -5.43
N LEU A 166 11.07 6.56 -4.33
CA LEU A 166 11.78 6.44 -3.07
C LEU A 166 11.63 5.04 -2.46
N VAL A 167 10.42 4.49 -2.49
CA VAL A 167 10.15 3.13 -1.98
C VAL A 167 10.90 2.09 -2.82
N THR A 168 10.79 2.15 -4.16
CA THR A 168 11.54 1.25 -5.05
C THR A 168 13.04 1.38 -4.82
N ARG A 169 13.56 2.59 -4.62
CA ARG A 169 14.97 2.81 -4.29
C ARG A 169 15.35 2.16 -2.95
N GLY A 170 14.51 2.27 -1.93
CA GLY A 170 14.70 1.61 -0.63
C GLY A 170 14.86 0.09 -0.77
N TYR A 171 13.94 -0.56 -1.50
CA TYR A 171 13.97 -2.02 -1.73
C TYR A 171 15.17 -2.50 -2.55
N ARG A 172 15.78 -1.63 -3.37
CA ARG A 172 17.04 -1.93 -4.06
C ARG A 172 18.27 -1.83 -3.15
N LEU A 173 18.25 -0.92 -2.18
CA LEU A 173 19.42 -0.62 -1.34
C LEU A 173 19.52 -1.50 -0.10
N ALA A 174 18.38 -1.92 0.47
CA ALA A 174 18.35 -2.72 1.69
C ALA A 174 17.46 -3.96 1.54
N SER A 175 17.68 -4.95 2.42
CA SER A 175 16.89 -6.19 2.39
C SER A 175 15.41 -5.99 2.67
N ALA A 176 14.57 -6.78 2.01
CA ALA A 176 13.12 -6.62 2.13
C ALA A 176 12.64 -6.79 3.60
N PRO A 177 13.18 -7.74 4.40
CA PRO A 177 12.91 -7.83 5.84
C PRO A 177 13.32 -6.60 6.67
N VAL A 178 14.26 -5.80 6.14
CA VAL A 178 14.72 -4.57 6.79
C VAL A 178 13.77 -3.44 6.51
N ILE A 179 13.34 -3.29 5.26
CA ILE A 179 12.43 -2.22 4.84
C ILE A 179 11.01 -2.44 5.37
N ALA A 180 10.54 -3.69 5.47
CA ALA A 180 9.16 -4.00 5.84
C ALA A 180 8.67 -3.30 7.14
N PRO A 181 9.36 -3.36 8.29
CA PRO A 181 8.94 -2.63 9.50
C PRO A 181 8.81 -1.11 9.32
N PHE A 182 9.60 -0.50 8.44
CA PHE A 182 9.52 0.94 8.19
C PHE A 182 8.23 1.35 7.47
N GLU A 183 7.60 0.45 6.73
CA GLU A 183 6.32 0.77 6.08
C GLU A 183 5.22 1.05 7.11
N TYR A 184 5.31 0.48 8.32
CA TYR A 184 4.37 0.80 9.39
C TYR A 184 4.45 2.27 9.84
N VAL A 185 5.57 2.97 9.60
CA VAL A 185 5.69 4.42 9.89
C VAL A 185 4.68 5.26 9.11
N ALA A 186 4.16 4.75 7.98
CA ALA A 186 3.08 5.42 7.26
C ALA A 186 1.81 5.57 8.12
N MET A 187 1.59 4.70 9.11
CA MET A 187 0.40 4.73 9.97
C MET A 187 0.40 5.92 10.95
N PRO A 188 1.47 6.21 11.72
CA PRO A 188 1.62 7.48 12.43
C PRO A 188 1.43 8.71 11.53
N CYS A 189 2.01 8.70 10.32
CA CYS A 189 1.83 9.80 9.37
C CYS A 189 0.36 9.99 8.97
N ALA A 190 -0.39 8.89 8.77
CA ALA A 190 -1.81 8.94 8.47
C ALA A 190 -2.63 9.58 9.61
N VAL A 191 -2.28 9.31 10.87
CA VAL A 191 -2.90 9.96 12.02
C VAL A 191 -2.64 11.46 12.04
N VAL A 192 -1.42 11.90 11.71
CA VAL A 192 -1.08 13.33 11.59
C VAL A 192 -1.91 14.00 10.51
N TRP A 193 -2.04 13.38 9.33
CA TRP A 193 -2.89 13.89 8.26
C TRP A 193 -4.38 13.92 8.64
N GLY A 194 -4.86 12.90 9.35
CA GLY A 194 -6.22 12.84 9.91
C GLY A 194 -6.53 14.06 10.80
N LEU A 195 -5.61 14.36 11.71
CA LEU A 195 -5.73 15.53 12.58
C LEU A 195 -5.68 16.85 11.80
N MET A 196 -4.75 17.01 10.85
CA MET A 196 -4.56 18.27 10.12
C MET A 196 -5.69 18.59 9.13
N LEU A 197 -6.23 17.57 8.46
CA LEU A 197 -7.21 17.75 7.39
C LEU A 197 -8.65 17.63 7.89
N TYR A 198 -8.90 16.77 8.88
CA TYR A 198 -10.25 16.42 9.33
C TYR A 198 -10.52 16.82 10.78
N SER A 199 -9.53 17.40 11.49
CA SER A 199 -9.64 17.73 12.93
C SER A 199 -10.00 16.52 13.80
N GLU A 200 -9.63 15.31 13.35
CA GLU A 200 -9.90 14.06 14.03
C GLU A 200 -8.77 13.76 15.02
N ALA A 201 -9.02 13.99 16.31
CA ALA A 201 -8.04 13.69 17.35
C ALA A 201 -7.96 12.18 17.60
N PRO A 202 -6.75 11.57 17.55
CA PRO A 202 -6.60 10.16 17.89
C PRO A 202 -6.94 9.95 19.36
N ASP A 203 -7.76 8.93 19.62
CA ASP A 203 -8.07 8.53 20.98
C ASP A 203 -6.89 7.78 21.65
N ARG A 204 -7.06 7.48 22.95
CA ARG A 204 -6.01 6.83 23.76
C ARG A 204 -5.57 5.47 23.21
N VAL A 205 -6.47 4.72 22.56
CA VAL A 205 -6.17 3.39 22.01
C VAL A 205 -5.38 3.54 20.71
N ALA A 206 -5.77 4.47 19.84
CA ALA A 206 -5.03 4.79 18.62
C ALA A 206 -3.61 5.27 18.94
N VAL A 207 -3.44 6.13 19.96
CA VAL A 207 -2.12 6.57 20.43
C VAL A 207 -1.27 5.38 20.91
N PHE A 208 -1.85 4.45 21.65
CA PHE A 208 -1.14 3.25 22.09
C PHE A 208 -0.67 2.37 20.91
N GLY A 209 -1.54 2.16 19.91
CA GLY A 209 -1.18 1.45 18.68
C GLY A 209 -0.04 2.12 17.90
N VAL A 210 -0.10 3.45 17.75
CA VAL A 210 0.96 4.25 17.12
C VAL A 210 2.29 4.11 17.86
N MET A 211 2.29 4.12 19.19
CA MET A 211 3.50 3.94 19.98
C MET A 211 4.14 2.55 19.79
N LEU A 212 3.33 1.49 19.69
CA LEU A 212 3.84 0.14 19.40
C LEU A 212 4.48 0.07 18.01
N ILE A 213 3.85 0.69 17.02
CA ILE A 213 4.36 0.74 15.64
C ILE A 213 5.72 1.46 15.60
N ILE A 214 5.81 2.66 16.17
CA ILE A 214 7.05 3.44 16.22
C ILE A 214 8.14 2.66 16.98
N GLY A 215 7.78 2.06 18.12
CA GLY A 215 8.69 1.25 18.93
C GLY A 215 9.24 0.05 18.16
N SER A 216 8.42 -0.61 17.34
CA SER A 216 8.85 -1.74 16.52
C SER A 216 9.90 -1.33 15.48
N GLY A 217 9.66 -0.25 14.73
CA GLY A 217 10.60 0.27 13.74
C GLY A 217 11.94 0.68 14.36
N LEU A 218 11.89 1.41 15.49
CA LEU A 218 13.09 1.84 16.21
C LEU A 218 13.92 0.66 16.75
N TYR A 219 13.26 -0.40 17.20
CA TYR A 219 13.93 -1.61 17.69
C TYR A 219 14.76 -2.29 16.60
N VAL A 220 14.24 -2.39 15.37
CA VAL A 220 15.00 -2.94 14.24
C VAL A 220 16.17 -2.06 13.87
N MET A 221 15.95 -0.74 13.76
CA MET A 221 17.01 0.22 13.44
C MET A 221 18.20 0.10 14.39
N ARG A 222 17.95 0.11 15.71
CA ARG A 222 19.00 0.05 16.72
C ARG A 222 19.79 -1.25 16.67
N ARG A 223 19.12 -2.36 16.34
CA ARG A 223 19.79 -3.67 16.23
C ARG A 223 20.67 -3.77 15.00
N GLU A 224 20.33 -3.05 13.93
CA GLU A 224 21.09 -3.09 12.67
C GLU A 224 22.30 -2.15 12.69
N SER A 225 22.27 -1.12 13.55
CA SER A 225 23.42 -0.24 13.81
C SER A 225 24.42 -0.80 14.83
N SER A 226 24.12 -1.94 15.46
CA SER A 226 24.96 -2.59 16.49
C SER A 226 25.65 -3.84 15.93
#